data_AF-A0A5S4GW90-F1
#
_entry.id   AF-A0A5S4GW90-F1
#
_cell.length_a   1.000
_cell.length_b   1.000
_cell.length_c   1.000
_cell.angle_alpha   90.00
_cell.angle_beta   90.00
_cell.angle_gamma   90.00
#
_symmetry.space_group_name_H-M   'P 1'
#
loop_
_entity.id
_entity.type
_entity.pdbx_description
1 polymer ?
#
loop_
_entity_poly.entity_id
_entity_poly.type
_entity_poly.pdbx_seq_one_letter_code
_entity_poly.pdbx_strand_id
1 'polypeptide(L)'
;MAAMPIDHTDLALMQAIADGGTPAGAARATGLTQASAGRRLARLEDRFGALTARRGEQIELTARGRAIVDARRRLLAALADGLRQVAGADRLPELRLAVFGRTWDAFADDLAVHAPGMLLALCTADPVRAVELFERRAVDAAYVWRPCRAQVTPSRTACVLPVLDEPLWVCLPAGHRCAGQAAVALADLAADDWIAARPAESAELVRGVCAAAGFLPRLAHRADSAATVRSLVGHGRGVALASPLAPAPPAGGGFVLRPLTTRAYRAHRLVTDPGVVSTGLARLLRARLRFGYRAKALLRNPRYVQMPWFPVPSYLSGERPLLSPVSTEGLPLSAPGGSLEIDMEDMHLLQVISRSGSLNRAAPVLSVSQPALSRRIQRLEDRLGVTLLVRGSRGTRLAPAAWRLLAVASEAEAVLRAAIGNGA
;
A
#
# COMPACT_ATOMS: atom_id res chain seq x y z
N MET A 1 -35.61 9.71 1.08
CA MET A 1 -34.79 8.67 0.42
C MET A 1 -35.31 7.32 0.86
N ALA A 2 -35.74 6.47 -0.07
CA ALA A 2 -36.14 5.09 0.23
C ALA A 2 -34.99 4.32 0.92
N ALA A 3 -35.34 3.39 1.82
CA ALA A 3 -34.37 2.54 2.50
C ALA A 3 -33.48 1.82 1.48
N MET A 4 -32.17 1.74 1.77
CA MET A 4 -31.22 1.06 0.90
C MET A 4 -31.66 -0.42 0.77
N PRO A 5 -31.82 -0.95 -0.45
CA PRO A 5 -32.43 -2.26 -0.68
C PRO A 5 -31.53 -3.46 -0.32
N ILE A 6 -30.32 -3.20 0.17
CA ILE A 6 -29.32 -4.19 0.60
C ILE A 6 -28.97 -3.86 2.05
N ASP A 7 -29.09 -4.83 2.95
CA ASP A 7 -28.77 -4.63 4.38
C ASP A 7 -27.30 -4.97 4.71
N HIS A 8 -26.88 -4.70 5.96
CA HIS A 8 -25.51 -4.97 6.39
C HIS A 8 -25.14 -6.45 6.30
N THR A 9 -26.09 -7.33 6.63
CA THR A 9 -25.88 -8.79 6.61
C THR A 9 -25.71 -9.31 5.19
N ASP A 10 -26.43 -8.75 4.23
CA ASP A 10 -26.29 -9.04 2.79
C ASP A 10 -24.89 -8.66 2.29
N LEU A 11 -24.43 -7.45 2.63
CA LEU A 11 -23.08 -6.99 2.29
C LEU A 11 -21.99 -7.84 2.97
N ALA A 12 -22.21 -8.24 4.24
CA ALA A 12 -21.35 -9.15 4.99
C ALA A 12 -21.21 -10.52 4.32
N LEU A 13 -22.34 -11.07 3.86
CA LEU A 13 -22.38 -12.33 3.15
C LEU A 13 -21.61 -12.26 1.83
N MET A 14 -21.80 -11.21 1.04
CA MET A 14 -21.09 -11.02 -0.24
C MET A 14 -19.56 -10.87 -0.03
N GLN A 15 -19.14 -10.14 1.00
CA GLN A 15 -17.71 -10.01 1.34
C GLN A 15 -17.11 -11.35 1.76
N ALA A 16 -17.83 -12.15 2.57
CA ALA A 16 -17.37 -13.47 2.97
C ALA A 16 -17.23 -14.45 1.79
N ILE A 17 -18.07 -14.31 0.76
CA ILE A 17 -17.91 -15.03 -0.52
C ILE A 17 -16.66 -14.51 -1.27
N ALA A 18 -16.45 -13.19 -1.31
CA ALA A 18 -15.29 -12.57 -1.96
C ALA A 18 -13.94 -13.02 -1.38
N ASP A 19 -13.89 -13.23 -0.06
CA ASP A 19 -12.68 -13.57 0.68
C ASP A 19 -12.33 -15.08 0.60
N GLY A 20 -13.00 -15.83 -0.28
CA GLY A 20 -12.66 -17.22 -0.62
C GLY A 20 -13.56 -18.29 0.02
N GLY A 21 -14.78 -17.92 0.41
CA GLY A 21 -15.70 -18.83 1.09
C GLY A 21 -16.42 -19.82 0.16
N THR A 22 -16.51 -21.09 0.58
CA THR A 22 -17.63 -21.95 0.18
C THR A 22 -18.94 -21.35 0.71
N PRO A 23 -20.11 -21.70 0.15
CA PRO A 23 -21.40 -21.17 0.64
C PRO A 23 -21.63 -21.45 2.12
N ALA A 24 -21.17 -22.60 2.61
CA ALA A 24 -21.20 -22.97 4.01
C ALA A 24 -20.19 -22.21 4.88
N GLY A 25 -19.06 -21.79 4.31
CA GLY A 25 -18.07 -20.93 4.98
C GLY A 25 -18.58 -19.50 5.15
N ALA A 26 -19.16 -18.92 4.08
CA ALA A 26 -19.72 -17.58 4.11
C ALA A 26 -20.94 -17.45 5.06
N ALA A 27 -21.80 -18.49 5.09
CA ALA A 27 -22.90 -18.56 6.05
C ALA A 27 -22.39 -18.59 7.51
N ARG A 28 -21.40 -19.43 7.82
CA ARG A 28 -20.80 -19.49 9.17
C ARG A 28 -20.15 -18.17 9.57
N ALA A 29 -19.40 -17.54 8.68
CA ALA A 29 -18.72 -16.26 8.94
C ALA A 29 -19.69 -15.11 9.25
N THR A 30 -20.95 -15.23 8.80
CA THR A 30 -22.01 -14.22 9.02
C THR A 30 -23.02 -14.63 10.08
N GLY A 31 -22.82 -15.76 10.78
CA GLY A 31 -23.75 -16.29 11.78
C GLY A 31 -25.09 -16.77 11.18
N LEU A 32 -25.14 -17.01 9.87
CA LEU A 32 -26.32 -17.48 9.16
C LEU A 32 -26.29 -19.01 8.96
N THR A 33 -27.47 -19.60 8.82
CA THR A 33 -27.59 -20.96 8.27
C THR A 33 -27.38 -20.92 6.75
N GLN A 34 -26.90 -22.02 6.17
CA GLN A 34 -26.69 -22.12 4.71
C GLN A 34 -27.97 -21.84 3.91
N ALA A 35 -29.13 -22.32 4.38
CA ALA A 35 -30.42 -22.04 3.76
C ALA A 35 -30.81 -20.55 3.83
N SER A 36 -30.49 -19.86 4.93
CA SER A 36 -30.76 -18.42 5.07
C SER A 36 -29.81 -17.56 4.23
N ALA A 37 -28.53 -17.93 4.14
CA ALA A 37 -27.58 -17.30 3.24
C ALA A 37 -27.99 -17.46 1.77
N GLY A 38 -28.39 -18.67 1.36
CA GLY A 38 -28.88 -18.93 0.01
C GLY A 38 -30.13 -18.13 -0.36
N ARG A 39 -31.12 -18.03 0.56
CA ARG A 39 -32.32 -17.21 0.34
C ARG A 39 -32.04 -15.72 0.23
N ARG A 40 -31.10 -15.19 1.03
CA ARG A 40 -30.67 -13.80 0.95
C ARG A 40 -29.98 -13.52 -0.38
N LEU A 41 -29.06 -14.39 -0.79
CA LEU A 41 -28.36 -14.25 -2.07
C LEU A 41 -29.32 -14.32 -3.26
N ALA A 42 -30.23 -15.29 -3.29
CA ALA A 42 -31.25 -15.41 -4.33
C ALA A 42 -32.13 -14.16 -4.43
N ARG A 43 -32.50 -13.55 -3.29
CA ARG A 43 -33.25 -12.29 -3.26
C ARG A 43 -32.47 -11.12 -3.84
N LEU A 44 -31.16 -11.05 -3.59
CA LEU A 44 -30.30 -10.03 -4.18
C LEU A 44 -30.16 -10.25 -5.69
N GLU A 45 -30.02 -11.51 -6.14
CA GLU A 45 -29.88 -11.85 -7.56
C GLU A 45 -31.16 -11.63 -8.37
N ASP A 46 -32.33 -11.91 -7.79
CA ASP A 46 -33.64 -11.59 -8.38
C ASP A 46 -33.77 -10.09 -8.67
N ARG A 47 -33.17 -9.26 -7.81
CA ARG A 47 -33.30 -7.80 -7.87
C ARG A 47 -32.21 -7.09 -8.66
N PHE A 48 -30.98 -7.63 -8.66
CA PHE A 48 -29.80 -6.97 -9.23
C PHE A 48 -29.15 -7.79 -10.37
N GLY A 49 -29.75 -8.92 -10.74
CA GLY A 49 -29.17 -9.90 -11.66
C GLY A 49 -28.06 -10.72 -11.00
N ALA A 50 -27.43 -11.61 -11.76
CA ALA A 50 -26.43 -12.55 -11.24
C ALA A 50 -25.27 -11.84 -10.51
N LEU A 51 -25.20 -12.02 -9.19
CA LEU A 51 -24.13 -11.49 -8.32
C LEU A 51 -23.07 -12.55 -8.05
N THR A 52 -23.45 -13.82 -8.17
CA THR A 52 -22.55 -14.96 -8.07
C THR A 52 -22.58 -15.83 -9.32
N ALA A 53 -21.49 -16.54 -9.55
CA ALA A 53 -21.35 -17.52 -10.62
C ALA A 53 -20.74 -18.80 -10.04
N ARG A 54 -21.16 -19.94 -10.60
CA ARG A 54 -20.67 -21.25 -10.19
C ARG A 54 -19.44 -21.62 -11.00
N ARG A 55 -18.35 -21.99 -10.34
CA ARG A 55 -17.13 -22.51 -10.96
C ARG A 55 -16.77 -23.85 -10.31
N GLY A 56 -17.29 -24.94 -10.88
CA GLY A 56 -17.22 -26.26 -10.25
C GLY A 56 -18.01 -26.31 -8.93
N GLU A 57 -17.38 -26.78 -7.85
CA GLU A 57 -17.99 -26.83 -6.51
C GLU A 57 -17.98 -25.48 -5.76
N GLN A 58 -17.32 -24.45 -6.31
CA GLN A 58 -17.18 -23.15 -5.66
C GLN A 58 -18.15 -22.11 -6.23
N ILE A 59 -18.51 -21.14 -5.37
CA ILE A 59 -19.27 -19.95 -5.75
C ILE A 59 -18.30 -18.77 -5.76
N GLU A 60 -18.17 -18.10 -6.90
CA GLU A 60 -17.40 -16.86 -7.05
C GLU A 60 -18.34 -15.68 -7.28
N LEU A 61 -17.90 -14.46 -6.95
CA LEU A 61 -18.63 -13.24 -7.33
C LEU A 61 -18.48 -12.96 -8.84
N THR A 62 -19.59 -12.57 -9.48
CA THR A 62 -19.56 -11.97 -10.84
C THR A 62 -18.90 -10.60 -10.82
N ALA A 63 -18.66 -10.00 -12.00
CA ALA A 63 -18.15 -8.62 -12.08
C ALA A 63 -19.04 -7.63 -11.30
N ARG A 64 -20.37 -7.83 -11.34
CA ARG A 64 -21.34 -7.01 -10.59
C ARG A 64 -21.26 -7.27 -9.08
N GLY A 65 -21.18 -8.53 -8.66
CA GLY A 65 -20.99 -8.88 -7.26
C GLY A 65 -19.68 -8.29 -6.68
N ARG A 66 -18.60 -8.31 -7.47
CA ARG A 66 -17.32 -7.68 -7.11
C ARG A 66 -17.45 -6.16 -7.01
N ALA A 67 -18.15 -5.51 -7.92
CA ALA A 67 -18.38 -4.07 -7.87
C ALA A 67 -19.10 -3.61 -6.58
N ILE A 68 -20.09 -4.37 -6.11
CA ILE A 68 -20.81 -4.10 -4.85
C ILE A 68 -19.88 -4.28 -3.64
N VAL A 69 -19.07 -5.35 -3.62
CA VAL A 69 -18.09 -5.59 -2.56
C VAL A 69 -17.00 -4.51 -2.54
N ASP A 70 -16.50 -4.10 -3.70
CA ASP A 70 -15.52 -3.02 -3.81
C ASP A 70 -16.11 -1.69 -3.35
N ALA A 71 -17.36 -1.39 -3.68
CA ALA A 71 -18.07 -0.22 -3.18
C ALA A 71 -18.22 -0.24 -1.65
N ARG A 72 -18.57 -1.40 -1.07
CA ARG A 72 -18.62 -1.58 0.39
C ARG A 72 -17.25 -1.35 1.04
N ARG A 73 -16.18 -1.91 0.47
CA ARG A 73 -14.82 -1.73 1.00
C ARG A 73 -14.41 -0.26 0.99
N ARG A 74 -14.72 0.46 -0.10
CA ARG A 74 -14.48 1.91 -0.19
C ARG A 74 -15.29 2.69 0.85
N LEU A 75 -16.54 2.31 1.09
CA LEU A 75 -17.40 2.92 2.11
C LEU A 75 -16.84 2.71 3.52
N LEU A 76 -16.47 1.48 3.88
CA LEU A 76 -15.86 1.18 5.18
C LEU A 76 -14.50 1.87 5.36
N ALA A 77 -13.70 1.96 4.30
CA ALA A 77 -12.44 2.70 4.32
C ALA A 77 -12.66 4.20 4.54
N ALA A 78 -13.58 4.81 3.78
CA ALA A 78 -13.93 6.21 3.94
C ALA A 78 -14.50 6.51 5.33
N LEU A 79 -15.36 5.65 5.86
CA LEU A 79 -15.87 5.76 7.23
C LEU A 79 -14.73 5.66 8.26
N ALA A 80 -13.81 4.72 8.09
CA ALA A 80 -12.63 4.61 8.94
C ALA A 80 -11.71 5.85 8.83
N ASP A 81 -11.58 6.46 7.64
CA ASP A 81 -10.86 7.73 7.43
C ASP A 81 -11.57 8.88 8.16
N GLY A 82 -12.88 9.00 8.00
CA GLY A 82 -13.69 10.02 8.67
C GLY A 82 -13.65 9.90 10.18
N LEU A 83 -13.73 8.68 10.72
CA LEU A 83 -13.55 8.41 12.15
C LEU A 83 -12.16 8.82 12.64
N ARG A 84 -11.11 8.55 11.85
CA ARG A 84 -9.73 8.98 12.15
C ARG A 84 -9.60 10.50 12.17
N GLN A 85 -10.19 11.21 11.21
CA GLN A 85 -10.20 12.68 11.18
C GLN A 85 -10.97 13.28 12.36
N VAL A 86 -12.03 12.60 12.79
CA VAL A 86 -12.89 13.04 13.90
C VAL A 86 -12.27 12.74 15.27
N ALA A 87 -11.58 11.60 15.42
CA ALA A 87 -10.87 11.20 16.65
C ALA A 87 -9.49 11.86 16.80
N GLY A 88 -8.89 12.36 15.71
CA GLY A 88 -7.55 12.94 15.67
C GLY A 88 -7.52 14.43 15.35
N ALA A 89 -8.42 15.24 15.92
CA ALA A 89 -8.48 16.69 15.64
C ALA A 89 -7.13 17.43 15.88
N ASP A 90 -6.19 16.84 16.63
CA ASP A 90 -4.83 17.34 16.85
C ASP A 90 -3.68 16.46 16.29
N ARG A 91 -3.97 15.38 15.54
CA ARG A 91 -2.94 14.45 15.03
C ARG A 91 -3.01 14.28 13.52
N LEU A 92 -1.94 14.69 12.83
CA LEU A 92 -1.79 14.53 11.38
C LEU A 92 -1.93 13.04 10.98
N PRO A 93 -2.55 12.74 9.83
CA PRO A 93 -2.68 11.37 9.31
C PRO A 93 -1.30 10.70 9.14
N GLU A 94 -1.19 9.41 9.48
CA GLU A 94 0.06 8.66 9.46
C GLU A 94 0.12 7.72 8.24
N LEU A 95 1.25 7.71 7.54
CA LEU A 95 1.58 6.72 6.50
C LEU A 95 2.66 5.79 7.02
N ARG A 96 2.33 4.51 7.20
CA ARG A 96 3.30 3.48 7.56
C ARG A 96 3.88 2.86 6.28
N LEU A 97 5.17 3.08 6.04
CA LEU A 97 5.87 2.60 4.84
C LEU A 97 7.00 1.65 5.23
N ALA A 98 6.93 0.41 4.76
CA ALA A 98 8.07 -0.51 4.83
C ALA A 98 9.10 -0.17 3.75
N VAL A 99 10.37 -0.09 4.14
CA VAL A 99 11.50 0.32 3.31
C VAL A 99 12.72 -0.57 3.53
N PHE A 100 13.57 -0.73 2.53
CA PHE A 100 14.83 -1.49 2.63
C PHE A 100 16.06 -0.63 2.33
N GLY A 101 17.06 -0.64 3.23
CA GLY A 101 18.33 0.07 3.02
C GLY A 101 18.32 1.52 3.52
N ARG A 102 19.31 2.33 3.08
CA ARG A 102 19.55 3.71 3.56
C ARG A 102 19.44 4.77 2.45
N THR A 103 18.57 4.54 1.48
CA THR A 103 18.35 5.44 0.34
C THR A 103 17.09 6.30 0.51
N TRP A 104 16.49 6.27 1.68
CA TRP A 104 15.17 6.82 1.97
C TRP A 104 15.21 8.16 2.66
N ASP A 105 16.33 8.52 3.26
CA ASP A 105 16.49 9.79 4.00
C ASP A 105 16.11 10.99 3.09
N ALA A 106 16.70 11.05 1.90
CA ALA A 106 16.38 12.08 0.91
C ALA A 106 14.92 12.02 0.42
N PHE A 107 14.30 10.85 0.42
CA PHE A 107 12.88 10.71 0.10
C PHE A 107 11.99 11.20 1.24
N ALA A 108 12.34 10.88 2.50
CA ALA A 108 11.60 11.32 3.67
C ALA A 108 11.62 12.84 3.79
N ASP A 109 12.80 13.45 3.60
CA ASP A 109 12.97 14.91 3.58
C ASP A 109 12.13 15.55 2.46
N ASP A 110 12.24 15.04 1.23
CA ASP A 110 11.46 15.52 0.08
C ASP A 110 9.94 15.36 0.30
N LEU A 111 9.51 14.24 0.87
CA LEU A 111 8.10 13.98 1.14
C LEU A 111 7.55 14.89 2.24
N ALA A 112 8.32 15.16 3.31
CA ALA A 112 7.90 16.07 4.38
C ALA A 112 7.63 17.49 3.86
N VAL A 113 8.42 17.95 2.87
CA VAL A 113 8.20 19.24 2.20
C VAL A 113 6.94 19.22 1.33
N HIS A 114 6.70 18.13 0.60
CA HIS A 114 5.60 18.05 -0.39
C HIS A 114 4.28 17.55 0.19
N ALA A 115 4.28 17.02 1.42
CA ALA A 115 3.11 16.54 2.15
C ALA A 115 3.24 16.82 3.66
N PRO A 116 3.36 18.09 4.10
CA PRO A 116 3.60 18.45 5.49
C PRO A 116 2.42 18.13 6.43
N GLY A 117 1.22 17.92 5.88
CA GLY A 117 0.03 17.50 6.61
C GLY A 117 -0.09 15.99 6.83
N MET A 118 1.03 15.24 6.77
CA MET A 118 1.07 13.78 6.98
C MET A 118 2.31 13.42 7.81
N LEU A 119 2.14 12.54 8.79
CA LEU A 119 3.25 11.84 9.45
C LEU A 119 3.71 10.66 8.60
N LEU A 120 5.03 10.50 8.43
CA LEU A 120 5.62 9.35 7.77
C LEU A 120 6.29 8.44 8.81
N ALA A 121 5.77 7.22 8.97
CA ALA A 121 6.36 6.19 9.81
C ALA A 121 7.11 5.17 8.94
N LEU A 122 8.44 5.13 9.07
CA LEU A 122 9.29 4.22 8.30
C LEU A 122 9.63 2.96 9.10
N CYS A 123 9.37 1.79 8.52
CA CYS A 123 9.82 0.52 9.07
C CYS A 123 10.88 -0.08 8.14
N THR A 124 12.11 -0.28 8.65
CA THR A 124 13.15 -0.92 7.85
C THR A 124 12.96 -2.44 7.87
N ALA A 125 12.79 -3.04 6.69
CA ALA A 125 12.61 -4.47 6.51
C ALA A 125 13.26 -4.93 5.20
N ASP A 126 13.73 -6.18 5.13
CA ASP A 126 14.13 -6.78 3.85
C ASP A 126 12.92 -6.93 2.90
N PRO A 127 13.15 -7.13 1.58
CA PRO A 127 12.07 -7.15 0.59
C PRO A 127 10.97 -8.19 0.87
N VAL A 128 11.31 -9.36 1.41
CA VAL A 128 10.31 -10.39 1.74
C VAL A 128 9.51 -9.96 2.96
N ARG A 129 10.19 -9.54 4.03
CA ARG A 129 9.55 -9.07 5.26
C ARG A 129 8.70 -7.83 5.04
N ALA A 130 9.11 -6.92 4.17
CA ALA A 130 8.33 -5.73 3.80
C ALA A 130 7.00 -6.12 3.13
N VAL A 131 7.01 -7.12 2.24
CA VAL A 131 5.77 -7.67 1.66
C VAL A 131 4.94 -8.38 2.73
N GLU A 132 5.54 -9.17 3.62
CA GLU A 132 4.79 -9.81 4.72
C GLU A 132 4.11 -8.80 5.66
N LEU A 133 4.81 -7.72 6.01
CA LEU A 133 4.26 -6.64 6.83
C LEU A 133 3.11 -5.95 6.10
N PHE A 134 3.25 -5.77 4.78
CA PHE A 134 2.16 -5.28 3.95
C PHE A 134 0.98 -6.24 4.03
N GLU A 135 1.14 -7.53 3.72
CA GLU A 135 0.07 -8.54 3.77
C GLU A 135 -0.68 -8.53 5.10
N ARG A 136 0.04 -8.42 6.22
CA ARG A 136 -0.50 -8.40 7.59
C ARG A 136 -1.14 -7.08 8.01
N ARG A 137 -1.27 -6.09 7.12
CA ARG A 137 -1.78 -4.72 7.43
C ARG A 137 -0.94 -3.97 8.50
N ALA A 138 0.30 -4.40 8.71
CA ALA A 138 1.23 -3.74 9.63
C ALA A 138 1.80 -2.44 9.03
N VAL A 139 1.84 -2.35 7.70
CA VAL A 139 2.17 -1.14 6.93
C VAL A 139 1.11 -0.89 5.86
N ASP A 140 1.00 0.37 5.44
CA ASP A 140 0.04 0.85 4.43
C ASP A 140 0.62 0.76 3.01
N ALA A 141 1.94 0.88 2.92
CA ALA A 141 2.71 0.71 1.70
C ALA A 141 4.02 -0.04 1.99
N ALA A 142 4.54 -0.72 0.97
CA ALA A 142 5.86 -1.32 1.01
C ALA A 142 6.63 -0.96 -0.26
N TYR A 143 7.80 -0.37 -0.11
CA TYR A 143 8.72 -0.26 -1.23
C TYR A 143 9.81 -1.31 -1.12
N VAL A 144 9.92 -2.07 -2.19
CA VAL A 144 10.74 -3.28 -2.27
C VAL A 144 11.50 -3.30 -3.57
N TRP A 145 12.59 -4.06 -3.61
CA TRP A 145 13.24 -4.41 -4.86
C TRP A 145 13.15 -5.92 -5.08
N ARG A 146 13.16 -6.35 -6.34
CA ARG A 146 13.18 -7.76 -6.73
C ARG A 146 14.28 -8.02 -7.77
N PRO A 147 14.81 -9.26 -7.82
CA PRO A 147 15.65 -9.70 -8.94
C PRO A 147 14.97 -9.46 -10.29
N CYS A 148 15.75 -9.23 -11.36
CA CYS A 148 15.19 -8.99 -12.68
C CYS A 148 14.19 -10.09 -13.08
N ARG A 149 13.01 -9.68 -13.56
CA ARG A 149 11.87 -10.53 -13.97
C ARG A 149 11.04 -11.15 -12.84
N ALA A 150 11.46 -11.09 -11.58
CA ALA A 150 10.62 -11.54 -10.46
C ALA A 150 9.46 -10.57 -10.24
N GLN A 151 8.24 -11.10 -10.21
CA GLN A 151 7.03 -10.32 -9.95
C GLN A 151 6.77 -10.22 -8.45
N VAL A 152 6.16 -9.11 -8.04
CA VAL A 152 5.55 -8.99 -6.72
C VAL A 152 4.07 -9.29 -6.91
N THR A 153 3.61 -10.41 -6.36
CA THR A 153 2.21 -10.84 -6.39
C THR A 153 1.68 -10.90 -4.96
N PRO A 154 1.17 -9.78 -4.42
CA PRO A 154 0.52 -9.77 -3.13
C PRO A 154 -0.68 -10.73 -3.12
N SER A 155 -0.93 -11.35 -1.97
CA SER A 155 -2.05 -12.30 -1.80
C SER A 155 -3.40 -11.60 -1.61
N ARG A 156 -3.37 -10.28 -1.38
CA ARG A 156 -4.54 -9.42 -1.20
C ARG A 156 -4.61 -8.30 -2.25
N THR A 157 -5.74 -7.60 -2.28
CA THR A 157 -5.92 -6.41 -3.14
C THR A 157 -4.77 -5.42 -2.94
N ALA A 158 -4.01 -5.19 -4.00
CA ALA A 158 -2.85 -4.32 -3.98
C ALA A 158 -2.64 -3.68 -5.35
N CYS A 159 -2.11 -2.46 -5.35
CA CYS A 159 -1.56 -1.83 -6.53
C CYS A 159 -0.03 -1.94 -6.46
N VAL A 160 0.58 -2.49 -7.51
CA VAL A 160 2.05 -2.59 -7.64
C VAL A 160 2.51 -1.58 -8.68
N LEU A 161 3.10 -0.48 -8.23
CA LEU A 161 3.58 0.58 -9.09
C LEU A 161 5.07 0.41 -9.41
N PRO A 162 5.49 0.45 -10.69
CA PRO A 162 6.90 0.45 -11.05
C PRO A 162 7.52 1.80 -10.70
N VAL A 163 8.47 1.81 -9.76
CA VAL A 163 9.21 3.03 -9.41
C VAL A 163 10.33 3.22 -10.41
N LEU A 164 11.32 2.34 -10.41
CA LEU A 164 12.45 2.36 -11.33
C LEU A 164 13.05 0.95 -11.46
N ASP A 165 13.83 0.75 -12.51
CA ASP A 165 14.67 -0.43 -12.65
C ASP A 165 16.12 0.04 -12.45
N GLU A 166 16.71 -0.35 -11.32
CA GLU A 166 18.06 0.06 -10.92
C GLU A 166 19.09 -0.81 -11.66
N PRO A 167 19.93 -0.24 -12.53
CA PRO A 167 21.05 -0.94 -13.15
C PRO A 167 22.01 -1.50 -12.10
N LEU A 168 22.64 -2.62 -12.43
CA LEU A 168 23.65 -3.23 -11.60
C LEU A 168 25.04 -2.87 -12.06
N TRP A 169 25.89 -2.53 -11.09
CA TRP A 169 27.33 -2.39 -11.26
C TRP A 169 28.03 -3.58 -10.61
N VAL A 170 29.33 -3.68 -10.81
CA VAL A 170 30.20 -4.61 -10.10
C VAL A 170 31.20 -3.86 -9.24
N CYS A 171 31.43 -4.39 -8.05
CA CYS A 171 32.51 -4.03 -7.13
C CYS A 171 33.63 -5.04 -7.30
N LEU A 172 34.83 -4.56 -7.65
CA LEU A 172 36.01 -5.36 -7.95
C LEU A 172 37.16 -4.93 -7.04
N PRO A 173 38.11 -5.81 -6.69
CA PRO A 173 39.37 -5.40 -6.09
C PRO A 173 40.11 -4.39 -7.00
N ALA A 174 40.84 -3.43 -6.42
CA ALA A 174 41.54 -2.40 -7.19
C ALA A 174 42.61 -2.97 -8.14
N GLY A 175 43.25 -4.08 -7.75
CA GLY A 175 44.22 -4.82 -8.57
C GLY A 175 43.58 -5.86 -9.51
N HIS A 176 42.27 -5.92 -9.63
CA HIS A 176 41.59 -6.91 -10.49
C HIS A 176 41.81 -6.61 -11.98
N ARG A 177 41.90 -7.65 -12.82
CA ARG A 177 42.13 -7.52 -14.29
C ARG A 177 41.14 -6.59 -15.00
N CYS A 178 39.88 -6.58 -14.56
CA CYS A 178 38.82 -5.74 -15.12
C CYS A 178 38.73 -4.33 -14.46
N ALA A 179 39.55 -4.03 -13.45
CA ALA A 179 39.43 -2.77 -12.69
C ALA A 179 39.68 -1.53 -13.56
N GLY A 180 40.58 -1.62 -14.55
CA GLY A 180 40.89 -0.53 -15.48
C GLY A 180 39.85 -0.30 -16.58
N GLN A 181 38.91 -1.23 -16.78
CA GLN A 181 37.93 -1.15 -17.86
C GLN A 181 36.87 -0.07 -17.56
N ALA A 182 36.32 0.55 -18.60
CA ALA A 182 35.23 1.52 -18.45
C ALA A 182 33.89 0.85 -18.07
N ALA A 183 33.67 -0.37 -18.56
CA ALA A 183 32.54 -1.26 -18.25
C ALA A 183 33.02 -2.71 -18.33
N VAL A 184 32.35 -3.61 -17.61
CA VAL A 184 32.80 -5.01 -17.44
C VAL A 184 31.72 -5.98 -17.95
N ALA A 185 32.11 -6.97 -18.74
CA ALA A 185 31.21 -8.06 -19.11
C ALA A 185 31.10 -9.08 -17.96
N LEU A 186 29.90 -9.57 -17.68
CA LEU A 186 29.70 -10.56 -16.61
C LEU A 186 30.47 -11.85 -16.87
N ALA A 187 30.59 -12.27 -18.14
CA ALA A 187 31.33 -13.46 -18.54
C ALA A 187 32.82 -13.38 -18.15
N ASP A 188 33.41 -12.18 -18.13
CA ASP A 188 34.80 -11.95 -17.71
C ASP A 188 35.00 -12.22 -16.22
N LEU A 189 33.92 -12.41 -15.45
CA LEU A 189 33.93 -12.66 -14.00
C LEU A 189 33.53 -14.11 -13.66
N ALA A 190 33.44 -15.00 -14.65
CA ALA A 190 32.94 -16.35 -14.46
C ALA A 190 33.81 -17.22 -13.54
N ALA A 191 35.13 -16.96 -13.51
CA ALA A 191 36.08 -17.69 -12.67
C ALA A 191 36.23 -17.09 -11.25
N ASP A 192 35.67 -15.91 -11.01
CA ASP A 192 35.86 -15.17 -9.76
C ASP A 192 34.95 -15.69 -8.63
N ASP A 193 35.41 -15.48 -7.39
CA ASP A 193 34.60 -15.70 -6.20
C ASP A 193 33.56 -14.59 -6.04
N TRP A 194 32.32 -14.96 -5.76
CA TRP A 194 31.22 -14.02 -5.58
C TRP A 194 30.86 -13.84 -4.11
N ILE A 195 30.66 -12.57 -3.73
CA ILE A 195 30.24 -12.15 -2.41
C ILE A 195 28.83 -11.57 -2.51
N ALA A 196 27.90 -12.08 -1.70
CA ALA A 196 26.54 -11.52 -1.60
C ALA A 196 26.27 -10.97 -0.20
N ALA A 197 25.58 -9.83 -0.13
CA ALA A 197 25.06 -9.30 1.13
C ALA A 197 23.75 -10.03 1.53
N ARG A 198 23.38 -9.98 2.82
CA ARG A 198 21.98 -10.15 3.21
C ARG A 198 21.14 -9.00 2.65
N PRO A 199 19.88 -9.24 2.29
CA PRO A 199 19.10 -10.47 2.47
C PRO A 199 19.32 -11.51 1.34
N ALA A 200 18.69 -12.69 1.46
CA ALA A 200 18.93 -13.86 0.60
C ALA A 200 18.71 -13.58 -0.90
N GLU A 201 17.80 -12.65 -1.21
CA GLU A 201 17.47 -12.19 -2.56
C GLU A 201 18.68 -11.59 -3.27
N SER A 202 19.68 -11.10 -2.54
CA SER A 202 20.93 -10.62 -3.14
C SER A 202 21.73 -11.77 -3.76
N ALA A 203 21.76 -12.93 -3.12
CA ALA A 203 22.42 -14.12 -3.66
C ALA A 203 21.62 -14.72 -4.83
N GLU A 204 20.28 -14.68 -4.76
CA GLU A 204 19.42 -15.06 -5.88
C GLU A 204 19.61 -14.16 -7.09
N LEU A 205 19.74 -12.85 -6.86
CA LEU A 205 20.04 -11.91 -7.93
C LEU A 205 21.42 -12.20 -8.56
N VAL A 206 22.45 -12.47 -7.77
CA VAL A 206 23.78 -12.85 -8.29
C VAL A 206 23.64 -14.10 -9.17
N ARG A 207 22.98 -15.15 -8.67
CA ARG A 207 22.73 -16.38 -9.44
C ARG A 207 21.96 -16.11 -10.74
N GLY A 208 20.86 -15.36 -10.67
CA GLY A 208 20.01 -15.07 -11.83
C GLY A 208 20.74 -14.24 -12.90
N VAL A 209 21.51 -13.25 -12.48
CA VAL A 209 22.28 -12.38 -13.39
C VAL A 209 23.44 -13.14 -14.04
N CYS A 210 24.16 -13.97 -13.29
CA CYS A 210 25.26 -14.79 -13.83
C CYS A 210 24.72 -15.90 -14.75
N ALA A 211 23.63 -16.56 -14.37
CA ALA A 211 22.98 -17.58 -15.20
C ALA A 211 22.49 -17.00 -16.54
N ALA A 212 21.92 -15.78 -16.52
CA ALA A 212 21.55 -15.06 -17.73
C ALA A 212 22.76 -14.68 -18.61
N ALA A 213 23.97 -14.62 -18.03
CA ALA A 213 25.24 -14.43 -18.73
C ALA A 213 25.95 -15.75 -19.09
N GLY A 214 25.32 -16.91 -18.85
CA GLY A 214 25.80 -18.22 -19.29
C GLY A 214 26.69 -18.97 -18.31
N PHE A 215 26.81 -18.55 -17.04
CA PHE A 215 27.61 -19.27 -16.04
C PHE A 215 26.97 -19.32 -14.65
N LEU A 216 27.41 -20.28 -13.83
CA LEU A 216 27.02 -20.39 -12.43
C LEU A 216 28.09 -19.76 -11.53
N PRO A 217 27.75 -18.81 -10.64
CA PRO A 217 28.74 -18.12 -9.82
C PRO A 217 29.17 -18.98 -8.62
N ARG A 218 30.47 -18.95 -8.29
CA ARG A 218 31.01 -19.53 -7.04
C ARG A 218 30.78 -18.57 -5.88
N LEU A 219 29.70 -18.77 -5.12
CA LEU A 219 29.32 -17.93 -3.97
C LEU A 219 30.15 -18.30 -2.73
N ALA A 220 31.38 -17.80 -2.63
CA ALA A 220 32.31 -18.09 -1.53
C ALA A 220 31.97 -17.38 -0.21
N HIS A 221 31.36 -16.20 -0.26
CA HIS A 221 31.09 -15.41 0.93
C HIS A 221 29.67 -14.87 0.97
N ARG A 222 29.10 -14.86 2.18
CA ARG A 222 27.89 -14.11 2.52
C ARG A 222 28.21 -13.14 3.65
N ALA A 223 27.75 -11.91 3.52
CA ALA A 223 28.00 -10.87 4.51
C ALA A 223 26.71 -10.16 4.91
N ASP A 224 26.70 -9.57 6.11
CA ASP A 224 25.47 -8.99 6.68
C ASP A 224 25.15 -7.59 6.17
N SER A 225 26.09 -6.93 5.49
CA SER A 225 25.88 -5.58 4.98
C SER A 225 26.67 -5.32 3.70
N ALA A 226 26.18 -4.39 2.89
CA ALA A 226 26.90 -3.92 1.70
C ALA A 226 28.26 -3.28 2.05
N ALA A 227 28.43 -2.73 3.26
CA ALA A 227 29.71 -2.17 3.71
C ALA A 227 30.74 -3.29 3.95
N THR A 228 30.33 -4.36 4.63
CA THR A 228 31.17 -5.56 4.82
C THR A 228 31.53 -6.21 3.49
N VAL A 229 30.58 -6.32 2.55
CA VAL A 229 30.86 -6.80 1.19
C VAL A 229 31.97 -5.96 0.53
N ARG A 230 31.85 -4.63 0.54
CA ARG A 230 32.89 -3.76 -0.04
C ARG A 230 34.25 -3.91 0.64
N SER A 231 34.27 -4.10 1.96
CA SER A 231 35.51 -4.37 2.69
C SER A 231 36.17 -5.68 2.23
N LEU A 232 35.39 -6.76 2.11
CA LEU A 232 35.89 -8.05 1.65
C LEU A 232 36.40 -8.00 0.21
N VAL A 233 35.66 -7.32 -0.69
CA VAL A 233 36.12 -7.07 -2.06
C VAL A 233 37.43 -6.27 -2.05
N GLY A 234 37.52 -5.24 -1.20
CA GLY A 234 38.72 -4.42 -1.06
C GLY A 234 39.98 -5.18 -0.63
N HIS A 235 39.80 -6.30 0.06
CA HIS A 235 40.87 -7.22 0.47
C HIS A 235 41.03 -8.43 -0.46
N GLY A 236 40.47 -8.37 -1.68
CA GLY A 236 40.67 -9.41 -2.69
C GLY A 236 39.92 -10.72 -2.43
N ARG A 237 38.89 -10.73 -1.57
CA ARG A 237 38.13 -11.96 -1.24
C ARG A 237 37.08 -12.34 -2.28
N GLY A 238 36.98 -11.59 -3.39
CA GLY A 238 36.04 -11.84 -4.47
C GLY A 238 35.48 -10.55 -5.08
N VAL A 239 34.44 -10.71 -5.89
CA VAL A 239 33.68 -9.66 -6.58
C VAL A 239 32.24 -9.63 -6.08
N ALA A 240 31.54 -8.52 -6.26
CA ALA A 240 30.15 -8.40 -5.84
C ALA A 240 29.32 -7.52 -6.77
N LEU A 241 28.02 -7.83 -6.91
CA LEU A 241 27.08 -6.87 -7.49
C LEU A 241 26.92 -5.66 -6.57
N ALA A 242 26.95 -4.47 -7.16
CA ALA A 242 26.83 -3.21 -6.47
C ALA A 242 25.68 -2.36 -7.01
N SER A 243 25.08 -1.57 -6.13
CA SER A 243 24.24 -0.47 -6.53
C SER A 243 25.11 0.67 -7.07
N PRO A 244 24.68 1.39 -8.11
CA PRO A 244 25.29 2.65 -8.54
C PRO A 244 25.25 3.74 -7.46
N LEU A 245 24.46 3.57 -6.39
CA LEU A 245 24.44 4.47 -5.24
C LEU A 245 25.46 4.08 -4.17
N ALA A 246 26.24 3.01 -4.38
CA ALA A 246 27.29 2.62 -3.47
C ALA A 246 28.30 3.77 -3.30
N PRO A 247 28.78 4.02 -2.07
CA PRO A 247 29.76 5.06 -1.84
C PRO A 247 31.04 4.73 -2.62
N ALA A 248 31.68 5.78 -3.13
CA ALA A 248 33.00 5.68 -3.72
C ALA A 248 33.98 5.07 -2.69
N PRO A 249 35.02 4.34 -3.16
CA PRO A 249 36.08 3.90 -2.26
C PRO A 249 36.72 5.13 -1.58
N PRO A 250 37.17 5.00 -0.32
CA PRO A 250 38.01 6.02 0.30
C PRO A 250 39.29 6.23 -0.54
N ALA A 251 39.98 7.35 -0.36
CA ALA A 251 41.25 7.61 -1.04
C ALA A 251 42.25 6.47 -0.73
N GLY A 252 42.82 5.84 -1.77
CA GLY A 252 43.65 4.63 -1.63
C GLY A 252 42.85 3.33 -1.37
N GLY A 253 41.53 3.35 -1.55
CA GLY A 253 40.65 2.22 -1.25
C GLY A 253 40.89 1.01 -2.15
N GLY A 254 40.86 -0.18 -1.55
CA GLY A 254 41.18 -1.45 -2.22
C GLY A 254 40.17 -1.97 -3.23
N PHE A 255 39.13 -1.22 -3.59
CA PHE A 255 38.11 -1.65 -4.57
C PHE A 255 37.74 -0.55 -5.56
N VAL A 256 37.21 -0.95 -6.72
CA VAL A 256 36.63 -0.07 -7.73
C VAL A 256 35.20 -0.50 -8.07
N LEU A 257 34.38 0.47 -8.49
CA LEU A 257 33.03 0.24 -8.99
C LEU A 257 33.02 0.41 -10.51
N ARG A 258 32.46 -0.56 -11.23
CA ARG A 258 32.32 -0.52 -12.70
C ARG A 258 30.91 -0.87 -13.16
N PRO A 259 30.37 -0.18 -14.18
CA PRO A 259 29.11 -0.58 -14.80
C PRO A 259 29.29 -1.92 -15.53
N LEU A 260 28.19 -2.68 -15.61
CA LEU A 260 28.15 -3.91 -16.41
C LEU A 260 27.80 -3.56 -17.88
N THR A 261 28.40 -4.27 -18.83
CA THR A 261 28.00 -4.17 -20.25
C THR A 261 26.69 -4.92 -20.52
N THR A 262 26.46 -6.02 -19.79
CA THR A 262 25.20 -6.77 -19.83
C THR A 262 24.10 -6.00 -19.11
N ARG A 263 22.90 -5.91 -19.70
CA ARG A 263 21.73 -5.30 -19.07
C ARG A 263 21.24 -6.15 -17.89
N ALA A 264 21.68 -5.79 -16.70
CA ALA A 264 21.25 -6.39 -15.44
C ALA A 264 20.69 -5.30 -14.52
N TYR A 265 19.57 -5.58 -13.85
CA TYR A 265 18.89 -4.60 -13.01
C TYR A 265 18.14 -5.20 -11.82
N ARG A 266 17.88 -4.39 -10.81
CA ARG A 266 16.94 -4.64 -9.70
C ARG A 266 15.66 -3.85 -9.94
N ALA A 267 14.52 -4.52 -9.91
CA ALA A 267 13.23 -3.91 -10.12
C ALA A 267 12.72 -3.30 -8.80
N HIS A 268 12.71 -1.98 -8.65
CA HIS A 268 12.13 -1.28 -7.49
C HIS A 268 10.63 -1.05 -7.70
N ARG A 269 9.83 -1.46 -6.73
CA ARG A 269 8.37 -1.48 -6.78
C ARG A 269 7.80 -0.86 -5.52
N LEU A 270 6.74 -0.07 -5.68
CA LEU A 270 5.92 0.42 -4.59
C LEU A 270 4.62 -0.40 -4.58
N VAL A 271 4.35 -1.08 -3.48
CA VAL A 271 3.14 -1.85 -3.24
C VAL A 271 2.26 -1.02 -2.30
N THR A 272 1.00 -0.78 -2.69
CA THR A 272 0.03 -0.03 -1.88
C THR A 272 -1.30 -0.76 -1.82
N ASP A 273 -2.05 -0.57 -0.73
CA ASP A 273 -3.46 -0.99 -0.66
C ASP A 273 -4.32 0.16 -1.19
N PRO A 274 -5.04 0.02 -2.33
CA PRO A 274 -5.86 1.10 -2.89
C PRO A 274 -7.05 1.49 -2.02
N GLY A 275 -7.41 0.67 -1.02
CA GLY A 275 -8.40 1.02 0.01
C GLY A 275 -7.82 1.86 1.15
N VAL A 276 -6.50 1.97 1.26
CA VAL A 276 -5.82 2.74 2.32
C VAL A 276 -5.07 3.94 1.73
N VAL A 277 -4.36 3.73 0.63
CA VAL A 277 -3.54 4.75 -0.03
C VAL A 277 -4.23 5.13 -1.34
N SER A 278 -4.69 6.39 -1.45
CA SER A 278 -5.36 6.85 -2.66
C SER A 278 -4.45 6.78 -3.88
N THR A 279 -5.05 6.71 -5.07
CA THR A 279 -4.32 6.78 -6.34
C THR A 279 -3.45 8.04 -6.44
N GLY A 280 -3.92 9.18 -5.92
CA GLY A 280 -3.17 10.43 -5.89
C GLY A 280 -1.92 10.31 -5.01
N LEU A 281 -2.07 9.78 -3.80
CA LEU A 281 -0.95 9.57 -2.89
C LEU A 281 0.04 8.53 -3.41
N ALA A 282 -0.44 7.41 -3.96
CA ALA A 282 0.41 6.39 -4.56
C ALA A 282 1.25 6.95 -5.72
N ARG A 283 0.67 7.84 -6.54
CA ARG A 283 1.40 8.55 -7.61
C ARG A 283 2.43 9.54 -7.04
N LEU A 284 2.08 10.30 -6.01
CA LEU A 284 3.00 11.20 -5.31
C LEU A 284 4.19 10.42 -4.75
N LEU A 285 3.94 9.39 -3.91
CA LEU A 285 4.98 8.54 -3.31
C LEU A 285 5.90 7.96 -4.38
N ARG A 286 5.33 7.36 -5.44
CA ARG A 286 6.11 6.85 -6.58
C ARG A 286 6.98 7.94 -7.21
N ALA A 287 6.45 9.13 -7.43
CA ALA A 287 7.18 10.23 -8.05
C ALA A 287 8.34 10.72 -7.16
N ARG A 288 8.10 10.88 -5.86
CA ARG A 288 9.11 11.34 -4.89
C ARG A 288 10.19 10.27 -4.67
N LEU A 289 9.83 8.99 -4.60
CA LEU A 289 10.79 7.87 -4.56
C LEU A 289 11.71 7.86 -5.79
N ARG A 290 11.14 8.04 -6.99
CA ARG A 290 11.93 8.18 -8.22
C ARG A 290 12.87 9.37 -8.18
N PHE A 291 12.39 10.51 -7.69
CA PHE A 291 13.16 11.74 -7.60
C PHE A 291 14.33 11.60 -6.61
N GLY A 292 14.07 11.16 -5.38
CA GLY A 292 15.09 10.98 -4.34
C GLY A 292 16.20 10.01 -4.77
N TYR A 293 15.83 8.90 -5.41
CA TYR A 293 16.81 7.98 -5.97
C TYR A 293 17.70 8.66 -7.03
N ARG A 294 17.10 9.39 -7.98
CA ARG A 294 17.82 10.05 -9.09
C ARG A 294 18.73 11.16 -8.60
N ALA A 295 18.26 12.00 -7.67
CA ALA A 295 19.05 13.05 -7.05
C ALA A 295 20.31 12.46 -6.38
N LYS A 296 20.13 11.38 -5.61
CA LYS A 296 21.25 10.67 -4.98
C LYS A 296 22.20 10.03 -6.00
N ALA A 297 21.67 9.50 -7.11
CA ALA A 297 22.47 8.93 -8.19
C ALA A 297 23.34 9.97 -8.89
N LEU A 298 22.77 11.12 -9.24
CA LEU A 298 23.46 12.26 -9.85
C LEU A 298 24.62 12.74 -8.98
N LEU A 299 24.37 12.89 -7.67
CA LEU A 299 25.38 13.33 -6.72
C LEU A 299 26.53 12.33 -6.55
N ARG A 300 26.24 11.03 -6.61
CA ARG A 300 27.23 9.97 -6.32
C ARG A 300 28.02 9.55 -7.55
N ASN A 301 27.38 9.45 -8.71
CA ASN A 301 28.00 8.94 -9.93
C ASN A 301 27.45 9.69 -11.16
N PRO A 302 28.01 10.84 -11.56
CA PRO A 302 27.49 11.60 -12.71
C PRO A 302 27.48 10.83 -14.04
N ARG A 303 28.41 9.88 -14.24
CA ARG A 303 28.43 8.98 -15.41
C ARG A 303 27.21 8.05 -15.48
N TYR A 304 26.50 7.88 -14.38
CA TYR A 304 25.31 7.06 -14.26
C TYR A 304 24.16 7.52 -15.14
N VAL A 305 23.93 8.83 -15.23
CA VAL A 305 22.81 9.40 -16.00
C VAL A 305 23.07 9.44 -17.52
N GLN A 306 24.28 9.05 -17.95
CA GLN A 306 24.68 9.01 -19.35
C GLN A 306 24.55 7.59 -19.95
N MET A 307 24.04 6.61 -19.19
CA MET A 307 23.95 5.21 -19.65
C MET A 307 22.82 5.00 -20.68
N PRO A 308 23.09 4.42 -21.87
CA PRO A 308 22.13 4.36 -22.98
C PRO A 308 20.80 3.66 -22.68
N TRP A 309 20.82 2.66 -21.80
CA TRP A 309 19.67 1.84 -21.43
C TRP A 309 19.02 2.26 -20.11
N PHE A 310 19.51 3.35 -19.50
CA PHE A 310 18.87 4.05 -18.39
C PHE A 310 18.40 5.43 -18.87
N PRO A 311 17.41 5.52 -19.78
CA PRO A 311 16.95 6.80 -20.28
C PRO A 311 16.40 7.62 -19.12
N VAL A 312 17.00 8.79 -18.89
CA VAL A 312 16.35 9.87 -18.15
C VAL A 312 15.21 10.34 -19.06
N PRO A 313 13.93 10.21 -18.65
CA PRO A 313 12.84 10.80 -19.42
C PRO A 313 13.05 12.32 -19.55
N SER A 314 12.80 12.85 -20.73
CA SER A 314 13.03 14.24 -21.16
C SER A 314 12.45 15.33 -20.26
N TYR A 315 11.48 15.02 -19.39
CA TYR A 315 10.90 16.02 -18.49
C TYR A 315 11.86 16.55 -17.41
N LEU A 316 13.05 15.94 -17.22
CA LEU A 316 14.10 16.47 -16.33
C LEU A 316 15.12 17.39 -17.05
N SER A 317 15.06 17.51 -18.39
CA SER A 317 15.86 18.48 -19.14
C SER A 317 15.15 19.82 -19.36
N GLY A 318 14.01 20.07 -18.71
CA GLY A 318 13.34 21.37 -18.79
C GLY A 318 11.83 21.43 -18.56
N GLU A 319 11.15 20.38 -18.08
CA GLU A 319 9.71 20.46 -17.80
C GLU A 319 9.43 20.56 -16.29
N ARG A 320 8.48 21.43 -15.97
CA ARG A 320 8.03 21.85 -14.62
C ARG A 320 7.95 20.69 -13.62
N PRO A 321 8.19 20.95 -12.31
CA PRO A 321 7.96 19.96 -11.25
C PRO A 321 6.54 19.42 -11.38
N LEU A 322 6.43 18.11 -11.63
CA LEU A 322 5.22 17.48 -12.16
C LEU A 322 4.01 17.44 -11.21
N LEU A 323 4.06 18.08 -10.04
CA LEU A 323 2.91 18.23 -9.16
C LEU A 323 3.10 19.52 -8.37
N SER A 324 2.13 20.45 -8.46
CA SER A 324 1.90 21.45 -7.42
C SER A 324 1.82 20.72 -6.05
N PRO A 325 2.16 21.38 -4.93
CA PRO A 325 1.93 20.79 -3.60
C PRO A 325 0.52 20.21 -3.56
N VAL A 326 0.43 18.89 -3.34
CA VAL A 326 -0.86 18.22 -3.28
C VAL A 326 -1.44 18.61 -1.93
N SER A 327 -2.63 19.23 -1.92
CA SER A 327 -3.37 19.47 -0.69
C SER A 327 -3.47 18.14 0.08
N THR A 328 -2.98 18.15 1.31
CA THR A 328 -3.04 16.99 2.20
C THR A 328 -4.44 16.79 2.79
N GLU A 329 -5.31 17.80 2.65
CA GLU A 329 -6.75 17.69 2.85
C GLU A 329 -7.33 16.60 1.92
N GLY A 330 -7.71 15.46 2.48
CA GLY A 330 -8.35 14.36 1.76
C GLY A 330 -7.42 13.23 1.29
N LEU A 331 -6.15 13.18 1.73
CA LEU A 331 -5.29 12.01 1.49
C LEU A 331 -5.60 10.91 2.52
N PRO A 332 -6.14 9.74 2.13
CA PRO A 332 -6.45 8.65 3.05
C PRO A 332 -5.15 7.97 3.47
N LEU A 333 -4.93 7.88 4.78
CA LEU A 333 -3.71 7.40 5.43
C LEU A 333 -4.01 6.91 6.85
N SER A 334 -3.63 5.66 7.15
CA SER A 334 -4.02 4.96 8.37
C SER A 334 -3.17 5.33 9.59
N ALA A 335 -3.82 5.84 10.65
CA ALA A 335 -3.23 5.89 12.00
C ALA A 335 -3.21 4.49 12.66
N PRO A 336 -2.28 4.21 13.60
CA PRO A 336 -2.06 2.89 14.17
C PRO A 336 -3.12 2.46 15.20
N GLY A 337 -3.54 1.19 15.12
CA GLY A 337 -3.84 0.34 16.28
C GLY A 337 -5.03 0.71 17.17
N GLY A 338 -6.23 0.35 16.73
CA GLY A 338 -7.45 0.29 17.54
C GLY A 338 -8.64 0.24 16.60
N SER A 339 -9.46 -0.81 16.66
CA SER A 339 -10.60 -1.01 15.76
C SER A 339 -11.68 0.05 16.03
N LEU A 340 -11.50 1.24 15.45
CA LEU A 340 -12.53 2.27 15.29
C LEU A 340 -13.56 1.74 14.28
N GLU A 341 -14.35 0.75 14.71
CA GLU A 341 -15.40 0.14 13.90
C GLU A 341 -16.73 0.87 14.13
N ILE A 342 -17.24 1.43 13.04
CA ILE A 342 -18.63 1.86 12.90
C ILE A 342 -19.28 0.97 11.85
N ASP A 343 -20.48 0.47 12.15
CA ASP A 343 -21.25 -0.32 11.22
C ASP A 343 -22.27 0.54 10.47
N MET A 344 -22.97 -0.07 9.50
CA MET A 344 -23.97 0.62 8.70
C MET A 344 -25.24 0.97 9.50
N GLU A 345 -25.52 0.25 10.59
CA GLU A 345 -26.66 0.58 11.47
C GLU A 345 -26.37 1.84 12.28
N ASP A 346 -25.13 1.99 12.75
CA ASP A 346 -24.61 3.16 13.44
C ASP A 346 -24.61 4.39 12.51
N MET A 347 -24.50 4.21 11.19
CA MET A 347 -24.71 5.28 10.22
C MET A 347 -26.18 5.61 9.99
N HIS A 348 -27.01 4.59 9.87
CA HIS A 348 -28.45 4.78 9.71
C HIS A 348 -29.05 5.55 10.89
N LEU A 349 -28.66 5.24 12.13
CA LEU A 349 -29.18 5.96 13.30
C LEU A 349 -28.76 7.43 13.30
N LEU A 350 -27.50 7.78 12.96
CA LEU A 350 -27.07 9.18 12.89
C LEU A 350 -27.81 9.95 11.80
N GLN A 351 -28.12 9.34 10.65
CA GLN A 351 -28.91 9.96 9.59
C GLN A 351 -30.34 10.26 10.05
N VAL A 352 -30.98 9.31 10.73
CA VAL A 352 -32.35 9.49 11.25
C VAL A 352 -32.38 10.58 12.32
N ILE A 353 -31.37 10.65 13.19
CA ILE A 353 -31.24 11.70 14.20
C ILE A 353 -31.00 13.06 13.56
N SER A 354 -30.15 13.14 12.52
CA SER A 354 -29.91 14.36 11.74
C SER A 354 -31.22 14.93 11.20
N ARG A 355 -32.00 14.11 10.49
CA ARG A 355 -33.28 14.51 9.87
C ARG A 355 -34.33 14.87 10.91
N SER A 356 -34.38 14.11 12.00
CA SER A 356 -35.36 14.31 13.07
C SER A 356 -34.99 15.46 14.00
N GLY A 357 -33.74 15.94 14.00
CA GLY A 357 -33.22 17.02 14.85
C GLY A 357 -33.44 16.83 16.36
N SER A 358 -33.83 15.63 16.80
CA SER A 358 -34.22 15.30 18.18
C SER A 358 -34.26 13.78 18.36
N LEU A 359 -33.68 13.30 19.47
CA LEU A 359 -33.73 11.88 19.86
C LEU A 359 -35.17 11.40 20.11
N ASN A 360 -36.04 12.26 20.67
CA ASN A 360 -37.44 11.93 20.94
C ASN A 360 -38.22 11.69 19.63
N ARG A 361 -37.88 12.43 18.56
CA ARG A 361 -38.50 12.24 17.24
C ARG A 361 -37.86 11.11 16.44
N ALA A 362 -36.56 10.87 16.62
CA ALA A 362 -35.82 9.82 15.94
C ALA A 362 -36.16 8.41 16.46
N ALA A 363 -36.41 8.26 17.76
CA ALA A 363 -36.62 6.95 18.39
C ALA A 363 -37.85 6.19 17.83
N PRO A 364 -39.03 6.80 17.65
CA PRO A 364 -40.17 6.15 16.99
C PRO A 364 -39.87 5.74 15.53
N VAL A 365 -39.10 6.55 14.80
CA VAL A 365 -38.72 6.25 13.40
C VAL A 365 -37.79 5.04 13.32
N LEU A 366 -36.90 4.88 14.30
CA LEU A 366 -36.00 3.73 14.43
C LEU A 366 -36.64 2.52 15.15
N SER A 367 -37.92 2.60 15.51
CA SER A 367 -38.64 1.55 16.26
C SER A 367 -37.95 1.13 17.57
N VAL A 368 -37.35 2.10 18.27
CA VAL A 368 -36.68 1.89 19.58
C VAL A 368 -37.16 2.91 20.61
N SER A 369 -36.95 2.62 21.90
CA SER A 369 -37.19 3.63 22.94
C SER A 369 -36.09 4.69 22.94
N GLN A 370 -36.43 5.93 23.29
CA GLN A 370 -35.43 7.01 23.37
C GLN A 370 -34.27 6.69 24.35
N PRO A 371 -34.51 6.08 25.54
CA PRO A 371 -33.42 5.67 26.41
C PRO A 371 -32.51 4.59 25.81
N ALA A 372 -33.04 3.72 24.94
CA ALA A 372 -32.23 2.73 24.22
C ALA A 372 -31.37 3.40 23.13
N LEU A 373 -31.94 4.35 22.40
CA LEU A 373 -31.22 5.12 21.38
C LEU A 373 -30.09 5.96 22.01
N SER A 374 -30.36 6.65 23.12
CA SER A 374 -29.34 7.44 23.85
C SER A 374 -28.19 6.56 24.34
N ARG A 375 -28.47 5.36 24.88
CA ARG A 375 -27.44 4.41 25.33
C ARG A 375 -26.64 3.81 24.18
N ARG A 376 -27.24 3.60 23.01
CA ARG A 376 -26.51 3.14 21.81
C ARG A 376 -25.54 4.22 21.33
N ILE A 377 -25.95 5.48 21.36
CA ILE A 377 -25.08 6.61 20.99
C ILE A 377 -23.97 6.83 22.01
N GLN A 378 -24.25 6.78 23.30
CA GLN A 378 -23.20 6.91 24.32
C GLN A 378 -22.13 5.83 24.15
N ARG A 379 -22.54 4.56 23.93
CA ARG A 379 -21.58 3.47 23.65
C ARG A 379 -20.77 3.70 22.37
N LEU A 380 -21.38 4.33 21.36
CA LEU A 380 -20.70 4.69 20.13
C LEU A 380 -19.70 5.83 20.37
N GLU A 381 -20.07 6.86 21.13
CA GLU A 381 -19.18 7.95 21.56
C GLU A 381 -17.99 7.42 22.38
N ASP A 382 -18.24 6.52 23.34
CA ASP A 382 -17.22 5.90 24.18
C ASP A 382 -16.25 5.04 23.35
N ARG A 383 -16.77 4.27 22.37
CA ARG A 383 -15.96 3.43 21.47
C ARG A 383 -15.12 4.25 20.50
N LEU A 384 -15.62 5.40 20.08
CA LEU A 384 -14.95 6.27 19.11
C LEU A 384 -14.08 7.36 19.77
N GLY A 385 -14.24 7.59 21.08
CA GLY A 385 -13.54 8.65 21.82
C GLY A 385 -13.97 10.06 21.43
N VAL A 386 -15.16 10.25 20.87
CA VAL A 386 -15.63 11.54 20.32
C VAL A 386 -17.08 11.82 20.70
N THR A 387 -17.39 13.08 20.95
CA THR A 387 -18.78 13.52 21.16
C THR A 387 -19.51 13.60 19.81
N LEU A 388 -20.55 12.79 19.64
CA LEU A 388 -21.44 12.77 18.48
C LEU A 388 -22.71 13.61 18.72
N LEU A 389 -23.07 13.88 19.98
CA LEU A 389 -24.22 14.68 20.36
C LEU A 389 -23.88 15.80 21.33
N VAL A 390 -24.40 17.00 21.07
CA VAL A 390 -24.31 18.15 21.97
C VAL A 390 -25.69 18.51 22.53
N ARG A 391 -25.75 18.88 23.81
CA ARG A 391 -26.97 19.41 24.44
C ARG A 391 -27.12 20.89 24.09
N GLY A 392 -28.32 21.31 23.67
CA GLY A 392 -28.66 22.70 23.43
C GLY A 392 -30.03 23.08 23.98
N SER A 393 -30.36 24.37 23.92
CA SER A 393 -31.59 24.98 24.48
C SER A 393 -32.91 24.45 23.89
N ARG A 394 -32.88 23.67 22.81
CA ARG A 394 -34.06 23.03 22.19
C ARG A 394 -33.93 21.50 22.09
N GLY A 395 -33.09 20.90 22.94
CA GLY A 395 -32.80 19.46 22.94
C GLY A 395 -31.43 19.08 22.36
N THR A 396 -31.22 17.78 22.20
CA THR A 396 -29.95 17.19 21.74
C THR A 396 -29.78 17.28 20.22
N ARG A 397 -28.61 17.73 19.76
CA ARG A 397 -28.27 17.92 18.33
C ARG A 397 -26.98 17.18 17.98
N LEU A 398 -26.76 16.91 16.69
CA LEU A 398 -25.51 16.34 16.20
C LEU A 398 -24.34 17.32 16.42
N ALA A 399 -23.24 16.79 16.96
CA ALA A 399 -21.97 17.48 17.09
C ALA A 399 -21.26 17.60 15.72
N PRO A 400 -20.28 18.51 15.56
CA PRO A 400 -19.51 18.65 14.31
C PRO A 400 -18.86 17.33 13.85
N ALA A 401 -18.42 16.50 14.80
CA ALA A 401 -17.93 15.15 14.59
C ALA A 401 -18.95 14.26 13.84
N ALA A 402 -20.19 14.23 14.29
CA ALA A 402 -21.25 13.44 13.68
C ALA A 402 -21.65 13.97 12.30
N TRP A 403 -21.62 15.28 12.07
CA TRP A 403 -21.86 15.87 10.74
C TRP A 403 -20.79 15.48 9.72
N ARG A 404 -19.52 15.43 10.13
CA ARG A 404 -18.42 14.96 9.27
C ARG A 404 -18.58 13.49 8.88
N LEU A 405 -18.94 12.62 9.84
CA LEU A 405 -19.22 11.21 9.56
C LEU A 405 -20.38 11.04 8.57
N LEU A 406 -21.44 11.83 8.71
CA LEU A 406 -22.59 11.78 7.80
C LEU A 406 -22.26 12.26 6.39
N ALA A 407 -21.38 13.26 6.23
CA ALA A 407 -20.94 13.72 4.92
C ALA A 407 -20.19 12.60 4.17
N VAL A 408 -19.24 11.95 4.84
CA VAL A 408 -18.47 10.83 4.30
C VAL A 408 -19.36 9.63 3.96
N ALA A 409 -20.29 9.28 4.85
CA ALA A 409 -21.25 8.21 4.61
C ALA A 409 -22.15 8.49 3.40
N SER A 410 -22.56 9.75 3.19
CA SER A 410 -23.45 10.14 2.09
C SER A 410 -22.79 10.02 0.73
N GLU A 411 -21.52 10.43 0.61
CA GLU A 411 -20.74 10.28 -0.64
C GLU A 411 -20.52 8.81 -0.99
N ALA A 412 -20.19 7.99 0.00
CA ALA A 412 -19.94 6.58 -0.21
C ALA A 412 -21.24 5.77 -0.43
N GLU A 413 -22.36 6.15 0.19
CA GLU A 413 -23.69 5.62 -0.15
C GLU A 413 -24.11 5.98 -1.58
N ALA A 414 -23.74 7.16 -2.08
CA ALA A 414 -23.99 7.53 -3.48
C ALA A 414 -23.20 6.63 -4.44
N VAL A 415 -21.95 6.30 -4.11
CA VAL A 415 -21.13 5.34 -4.88
C VAL A 415 -21.72 3.93 -4.85
N LEU A 416 -22.15 3.46 -3.67
CA LEU A 416 -22.80 2.16 -3.52
C LEU A 416 -24.12 2.13 -4.31
N ARG A 417 -24.92 3.20 -4.25
CA ARG A 417 -26.16 3.33 -5.03
C ARG A 417 -25.91 3.39 -6.54
N ALA A 418 -24.83 4.03 -6.98
CA ALA A 418 -24.43 4.04 -8.40
C ALA A 418 -23.97 2.65 -8.88
N ALA A 419 -23.21 1.92 -8.05
CA ALA A 419 -22.81 0.54 -8.32
C ALA A 419 -24.02 -0.41 -8.40
N ILE A 420 -25.05 -0.15 -7.59
CA ILE A 420 -26.32 -0.88 -7.58
C ILE A 420 -27.21 -0.46 -8.77
N GLY A 421 -27.22 0.83 -9.14
CA GLY A 421 -28.11 1.41 -10.15
C GLY A 421 -27.65 1.25 -11.61
N ASN A 422 -26.36 1.01 -11.86
CA ASN A 422 -25.79 0.86 -13.21
C ASN A 422 -26.06 -0.51 -13.87
N GLY A 423 -27.26 -1.06 -13.71
CA GLY A 423 -27.78 -1.89 -14.79
C GLY A 423 -29.14 -2.47 -14.50
N ALA A 424 -30.08 -1.56 -14.35
CA ALA A 424 -31.33 -1.69 -15.10
C ALA A 424 -31.04 -1.54 -16.59
#